data_AF-A0AAP1WHG2-F1
#
_entry.id   AF-A0AAP1WHG2-F1
#
_cell.length_a   1.000
_cell.length_b   1.000
_cell.length_c   1.000
_cell.angle_alpha   90.00
_cell.angle_beta   90.00
_cell.angle_gamma   90.00
#
_symmetry.space_group_name_H-M   'P 1'
#
loop_
_entity.id
_entity.type
_entity.pdbx_description
1 polymer ?
#
loop_
_entity_poly.entity_id
_entity_poly.type
_entity_poly.pdbx_seq_one_letter_code
_entity_poly.pdbx_strand_id
1 'polypeptide(L)'
;MGVGDDALKAVTYRINDAFKGYAHRESYLEEAVKILKVADCPDYKHRKGQKGTVVVIGGKGDHKIGDYVVYKTDIYRSMEIDQYKDLKQKNNLPIPDYTTFLSRDAFDKDYTDKKTKATVIVKHSDKRYGQYNECPPGEYFLIKEKRTYEVYIGGSINSTLIKGPDGDRDGIAIHQYSPKDAQGCLTFVSGNDKSLIFKLIDEEIPDLFIHKEMKYAKRTDKNKVVHNMSIKQRPVRVIIEEREVIESDWEDSKYGTIKWTGILDNK
;
A
#
# COMPACT_ATOMS: atom_id res chain seq x y z
N MET A 1 -5.60 15.32 5.81
CA MET A 1 -5.56 16.51 4.93
C MET A 1 -4.49 17.47 5.42
N GLY A 2 -3.34 17.50 4.77
CA GLY A 2 -2.33 18.53 5.01
C GLY A 2 -2.60 19.73 4.11
N VAL A 3 -3.03 20.86 4.66
CA VAL A 3 -3.11 22.15 3.93
C VAL A 3 -1.70 22.79 3.92
N GLY A 4 -0.69 22.01 3.56
CA GLY A 4 0.70 22.45 3.58
C GLY A 4 1.20 22.76 2.18
N ASP A 5 2.24 23.59 2.09
CA ASP A 5 3.03 23.85 0.88
C ASP A 5 3.34 22.56 0.10
N ASP A 6 3.74 21.54 0.85
CA ASP A 6 4.07 20.20 0.39
C ASP A 6 2.90 19.45 -0.29
N ALA A 7 1.65 19.72 0.09
CA ALA A 7 0.45 19.19 -0.55
C ALA A 7 0.03 20.04 -1.76
N LEU A 8 0.14 21.37 -1.64
CA LEU A 8 -0.12 22.30 -2.74
C LEU A 8 0.83 22.06 -3.92
N LYS A 9 2.11 21.81 -3.66
CA LYS A 9 3.10 21.41 -4.67
C LYS A 9 2.69 20.13 -5.38
N ALA A 10 2.30 19.09 -4.64
CA ALA A 10 1.89 17.82 -5.21
C ALA A 10 0.66 17.93 -6.11
N VAL A 11 -0.37 18.66 -5.67
CA VAL A 11 -1.58 18.91 -6.46
C VAL A 11 -1.26 19.78 -7.67
N THR A 12 -0.47 20.84 -7.49
CA THR A 12 -0.08 21.72 -8.58
C THR A 12 0.68 20.96 -9.65
N TYR A 13 1.65 20.12 -9.28
CA TYR A 13 2.42 19.30 -10.21
C TYR A 13 1.53 18.42 -11.09
N ARG A 14 0.51 17.77 -10.49
CA ARG A 14 -0.44 16.93 -11.24
C ARG A 14 -1.31 17.71 -12.22
N ILE A 15 -1.63 18.96 -11.91
CA ILE A 15 -2.42 19.84 -12.80
C ILE A 15 -1.52 20.46 -13.88
N ASN A 16 -0.32 20.89 -13.50
CA ASN A 16 0.64 21.59 -14.33
C ASN A 16 2.05 21.46 -13.72
N ASP A 17 2.85 20.56 -14.28
CA ASP A 17 4.22 20.24 -13.85
C ASP A 17 5.21 21.42 -13.99
N ALA A 18 4.89 22.43 -14.80
CA ALA A 18 5.64 23.69 -14.86
C ALA A 18 5.30 24.67 -13.71
N PHE A 19 4.40 24.30 -12.79
CA PHE A 19 3.98 25.10 -11.63
C PHE A 19 3.45 26.50 -11.98
N LYS A 20 2.95 26.71 -13.21
CA LYS A 20 2.36 27.99 -13.62
C LYS A 20 1.15 28.30 -12.73
N GLY A 21 1.10 29.52 -12.18
CA GLY A 21 0.01 29.97 -11.29
C GLY A 21 0.10 29.47 -9.84
N TYR A 22 1.22 28.87 -9.40
CA TYR A 22 1.37 28.35 -8.03
C TYR A 22 0.99 29.36 -6.94
N ALA A 23 1.51 30.59 -7.00
CA ALA A 23 1.21 31.63 -6.01
C ALA A 23 -0.29 31.99 -5.93
N HIS A 24 -1.00 31.87 -7.06
CA HIS A 24 -2.44 32.12 -7.09
C HIS A 24 -3.23 30.95 -6.48
N ARG A 25 -2.78 29.71 -6.71
CA ARG A 25 -3.36 28.53 -6.06
C ARG A 25 -3.13 28.54 -4.56
N GLU A 26 -1.99 29.05 -4.11
CA GLU A 26 -1.68 29.24 -2.69
C GLU A 26 -2.69 30.17 -2.03
N SER A 27 -2.89 31.38 -2.58
CA SER A 27 -3.87 32.32 -2.04
C SER A 27 -5.29 31.76 -2.01
N TYR A 28 -5.70 31.03 -3.06
CA TYR A 28 -7.02 30.41 -3.09
C TYR A 28 -7.18 29.28 -2.07
N LEU A 29 -6.14 28.46 -1.89
CA LEU A 29 -6.17 27.40 -0.89
C LEU A 29 -6.29 28.00 0.51
N GLU A 30 -5.51 29.03 0.83
CA GLU A 30 -5.57 29.73 2.12
C GLU A 30 -6.96 30.30 2.39
N GLU A 31 -7.55 30.97 1.40
CA GLU A 31 -8.89 31.53 1.50
C GLU A 31 -9.96 30.44 1.66
N ALA A 32 -9.91 29.38 0.85
CA ALA A 32 -10.84 28.25 0.93
C ALA A 32 -10.77 27.58 2.31
N VAL A 33 -9.57 27.38 2.85
CA VAL A 33 -9.35 26.76 4.16
C VAL A 33 -9.94 27.59 5.29
N LYS A 34 -9.83 28.92 5.19
CA LYS A 34 -10.45 29.85 6.12
C LYS A 34 -11.98 29.83 6.02
N ILE A 35 -12.53 29.96 4.81
CA ILE A 35 -13.99 30.01 4.57
C ILE A 35 -14.66 28.71 4.98
N LEU A 36 -14.10 27.56 4.59
CA LEU A 36 -14.63 26.24 4.91
C LEU A 36 -14.36 25.81 6.35
N LYS A 37 -13.66 26.65 7.14
CA LYS A 37 -13.30 26.38 8.54
C LYS A 37 -12.67 25.00 8.71
N VAL A 38 -11.74 24.63 7.82
CA VAL A 38 -11.10 23.30 7.83
C VAL A 38 -10.45 23.01 9.18
N ALA A 39 -9.96 24.05 9.86
CA ALA A 39 -9.39 23.95 11.21
C ALA A 39 -10.36 23.38 12.27
N ASP A 40 -11.68 23.51 12.07
CA ASP A 40 -12.70 23.05 13.01
C ASP A 40 -13.05 21.58 12.80
N CYS A 41 -12.75 21.02 11.61
CA CYS A 41 -13.03 19.64 11.25
C CYS A 41 -12.25 18.65 12.13
N PRO A 42 -12.92 17.67 12.78
CA PRO A 42 -12.25 16.64 13.59
C PRO A 42 -11.17 15.88 12.81
N ASP A 43 -11.46 15.47 11.57
CA ASP A 43 -10.50 14.74 10.73
C ASP A 43 -9.27 15.56 10.36
N TYR A 44 -9.44 16.87 10.20
CA TYR A 44 -8.31 17.77 10.03
C TYR A 44 -7.45 17.82 11.30
N LYS A 45 -8.08 17.93 12.48
CA LYS A 45 -7.37 17.95 13.78
C LYS A 45 -6.56 16.67 14.00
N HIS A 46 -7.11 15.50 13.67
CA HIS A 46 -6.41 14.21 13.77
C HIS A 46 -5.17 14.11 12.88
N ARG A 47 -5.12 14.87 11.79
CA ARG A 47 -4.11 14.75 10.73
C ARG A 47 -3.26 16.02 10.54
N LYS A 48 -3.43 17.02 11.42
CA LYS A 48 -2.80 18.33 11.27
C LYS A 48 -1.28 18.20 11.37
N GLY A 49 -0.58 18.62 10.32
CA GLY A 49 0.90 18.58 10.26
C GLY A 49 1.52 17.22 9.95
N GLN A 50 0.71 16.15 9.92
CA GLN A 50 1.15 14.79 9.66
C GLN A 50 1.49 14.57 8.19
N LYS A 51 2.52 13.76 7.91
CA LYS A 51 2.97 13.42 6.54
C LYS A 51 3.08 11.91 6.35
N GLY A 52 2.83 11.44 5.13
CA GLY A 52 2.85 10.01 4.81
C GLY A 52 1.47 9.39 4.81
N THR A 53 1.46 8.08 4.63
CA THR A 53 0.24 7.29 4.51
C THR A 53 0.37 6.00 5.31
N VAL A 54 -0.68 5.62 6.02
CA VAL A 54 -0.80 4.30 6.68
C VAL A 54 -1.82 3.47 5.92
N VAL A 55 -1.43 2.26 5.52
CA VAL A 55 -2.30 1.24 4.91
C VAL A 55 -2.46 0.12 5.92
N VAL A 56 -3.69 -0.30 6.20
CA VAL A 56 -4.01 -1.33 7.19
C VAL A 56 -4.74 -2.45 6.51
N ILE A 57 -4.18 -3.65 6.56
CA ILE A 57 -4.74 -4.86 5.95
C ILE A 57 -5.26 -5.74 7.08
N GLY A 58 -6.58 -5.91 7.12
CA GLY A 58 -7.28 -6.57 8.21
C GLY A 58 -6.94 -8.06 8.34
N GLY A 59 -7.14 -8.58 9.55
CA GLY A 59 -7.04 -10.00 9.88
C GLY A 59 -8.33 -10.80 9.71
N LYS A 60 -9.47 -10.10 9.66
CA LYS A 60 -10.80 -10.70 9.61
C LYS A 60 -11.29 -10.79 8.16
N GLY A 61 -11.69 -11.98 7.72
CA GLY A 61 -12.23 -12.18 6.38
C GLY A 61 -13.57 -11.47 6.22
N ASP A 62 -13.70 -10.61 5.21
CA ASP A 62 -14.86 -9.75 5.04
C ASP A 62 -15.94 -10.41 4.16
N HIS A 63 -15.56 -10.80 2.95
CA HIS A 63 -16.39 -11.52 2.00
C HIS A 63 -15.51 -12.34 1.05
N LYS A 64 -16.13 -12.97 0.04
CA LYS A 64 -15.42 -13.67 -1.03
C LYS A 64 -15.52 -12.96 -2.38
N ILE A 65 -14.41 -12.96 -3.12
CA ILE A 65 -14.39 -12.67 -4.55
C ILE A 65 -14.04 -13.98 -5.26
N GLY A 66 -15.00 -14.52 -6.02
CA GLY A 66 -14.93 -15.92 -6.45
C GLY A 66 -14.85 -16.85 -5.23
N ASP A 67 -13.86 -17.73 -5.20
CA ASP A 67 -13.66 -18.69 -4.10
C ASP A 67 -12.82 -18.13 -2.93
N TYR A 68 -12.24 -16.95 -3.11
CA TYR A 68 -11.17 -16.44 -2.24
C TYR A 68 -11.70 -15.44 -1.22
N VAL A 69 -11.34 -15.63 0.04
CA VAL A 69 -11.61 -14.67 1.11
C VAL A 69 -10.74 -13.43 0.88
N VAL A 70 -11.37 -12.26 1.01
CA VAL A 70 -10.70 -10.97 0.95
C VAL A 70 -10.82 -10.23 2.28
N TYR A 71 -9.81 -9.42 2.56
CA TYR A 71 -9.63 -8.73 3.82
C TYR A 71 -9.70 -7.23 3.58
N LYS A 72 -10.47 -6.54 4.44
CA LYS A 72 -10.63 -5.09 4.38
C LYS A 72 -9.26 -4.42 4.49
N THR A 73 -8.99 -3.50 3.57
CA THR A 73 -7.75 -2.73 3.46
C THR A 73 -8.08 -1.25 3.52
N ASP A 74 -7.75 -0.61 4.64
CA ASP A 74 -8.06 0.80 4.91
C ASP A 74 -6.82 1.68 4.72
N ILE A 75 -6.99 2.83 4.07
CA ILE A 75 -5.93 3.78 3.77
C ILE A 75 -6.18 5.08 4.52
N TYR A 76 -5.14 5.58 5.20
CA TYR A 76 -5.16 6.81 5.96
C TYR A 76 -4.05 7.74 5.45
N ARG A 77 -4.42 8.71 4.61
CA ARG A 77 -3.51 9.71 4.03
C ARG A 77 -3.21 10.83 5.02
N SER A 78 -2.02 11.42 4.93
CA SER A 78 -1.55 12.42 5.91
C SER A 78 -1.60 11.86 7.34
N MET A 79 -1.06 10.66 7.54
CA MET A 79 -1.03 9.99 8.83
C MET A 79 0.31 9.28 9.02
N GLU A 80 0.99 9.57 10.13
CA GLU A 80 2.17 8.82 10.56
C GLU A 80 1.74 7.59 11.38
N ILE A 81 2.59 6.57 11.41
CA ILE A 81 2.27 5.29 12.06
C ILE A 81 1.99 5.43 13.56
N ASP A 82 2.72 6.31 14.26
CA ASP A 82 2.59 6.49 15.70
C ASP A 82 1.27 7.21 16.03
N GLN A 83 0.90 8.20 15.21
CA GLN A 83 -0.41 8.85 15.31
C GLN A 83 -1.55 7.86 15.04
N TYR A 84 -1.41 6.99 14.03
CA TYR A 84 -2.39 5.93 13.77
C TYR A 84 -2.56 5.02 14.99
N LYS A 85 -1.46 4.54 15.59
CA LYS A 85 -1.49 3.65 16.76
C LYS A 85 -2.14 4.32 17.96
N ASP A 86 -1.80 5.58 18.25
CA ASP A 86 -2.40 6.37 19.33
C ASP A 86 -3.91 6.53 19.15
N LEU A 87 -4.37 6.89 17.94
CA LEU A 87 -5.79 7.02 17.64
C LEU A 87 -6.53 5.68 17.69
N LYS A 88 -5.90 4.59 17.22
CA LYS A 88 -6.46 3.24 17.29
C LYS A 88 -6.66 2.81 18.75
N GLN A 89 -5.67 3.03 19.61
CA GLN A 89 -5.76 2.70 21.03
C GLN A 89 -6.88 3.47 21.74
N LYS A 90 -7.12 4.72 21.34
CA LYS A 90 -8.17 5.58 21.88
C LYS A 90 -9.55 5.34 21.25
N ASN A 91 -9.68 4.39 20.33
CA ASN A 91 -10.87 4.17 19.52
C ASN A 91 -11.39 5.45 18.85
N ASN A 92 -10.47 6.25 18.31
CA ASN A 92 -10.72 7.58 17.75
C ASN A 92 -10.05 7.73 16.38
N LEU A 93 -9.99 6.65 15.60
CA LEU A 93 -9.53 6.73 14.22
C LEU A 93 -10.53 7.55 13.39
N PRO A 94 -10.06 8.44 12.50
CA PRO A 94 -10.93 9.07 11.51
C PRO A 94 -11.44 8.01 10.53
N ILE A 95 -12.43 8.38 9.71
CA ILE A 95 -12.86 7.52 8.60
C ILE A 95 -11.65 7.33 7.65
N PRO A 96 -11.41 6.10 7.13
CA PRO A 96 -10.41 5.87 6.10
C PRO A 96 -10.65 6.77 4.88
N ASP A 97 -9.57 7.22 4.26
CA ASP A 97 -9.61 7.98 3.01
C ASP A 97 -10.08 7.14 1.82
N TYR A 98 -9.76 5.85 1.87
CA TYR A 98 -10.11 4.85 0.90
C TYR A 98 -10.14 3.49 1.57
N THR A 99 -11.07 2.66 1.13
CA THR A 99 -11.18 1.26 1.55
C THR A 99 -11.23 0.40 0.29
N THR A 100 -10.47 -0.69 0.31
CA THR A 100 -10.49 -1.74 -0.71
C THR A 100 -10.34 -3.11 -0.05
N PHE A 101 -10.28 -4.18 -0.84
CA PHE A 101 -10.18 -5.54 -0.34
C PHE A 101 -9.05 -6.29 -1.06
N LEU A 102 -8.27 -7.03 -0.29
CA LEU A 102 -7.16 -7.85 -0.78
C LEU A 102 -7.29 -9.27 -0.24
N SER A 103 -7.17 -10.27 -1.09
CA SER A 103 -6.90 -11.63 -0.63
C SER A 103 -5.44 -11.76 -0.20
N ARG A 104 -5.21 -12.63 0.78
CA ARG A 104 -3.91 -12.88 1.41
C ARG A 104 -3.46 -14.33 1.31
N ASP A 105 -4.30 -15.17 0.72
CA ASP A 105 -3.96 -16.55 0.41
C ASP A 105 -2.83 -16.59 -0.63
N ALA A 106 -1.95 -17.57 -0.51
CA ALA A 106 -0.82 -17.79 -1.41
C ALA A 106 -0.76 -19.26 -1.79
N PHE A 107 -1.24 -19.58 -3.00
CA PHE A 107 -1.48 -20.94 -3.47
C PHE A 107 -0.84 -21.23 -4.83
N ASP A 108 0.15 -20.45 -5.24
CA ASP A 108 0.87 -20.69 -6.48
C ASP A 108 1.58 -22.04 -6.45
N LYS A 109 1.36 -22.87 -7.47
CA LYS A 109 1.84 -24.26 -7.51
C LYS A 109 3.09 -24.41 -8.37
N ASP A 110 3.22 -23.61 -9.42
CA ASP A 110 4.34 -23.66 -10.33
C ASP A 110 4.45 -22.40 -11.20
N TYR A 111 5.64 -22.16 -11.74
CA TYR A 111 5.85 -21.12 -12.73
C TYR A 111 6.87 -21.57 -13.79
N THR A 112 6.83 -20.95 -14.97
CA THR A 112 7.84 -21.19 -16.01
C THR A 112 9.05 -20.26 -15.79
N ASP A 113 10.23 -20.84 -15.59
CA ASP A 113 11.47 -20.07 -15.55
C ASP A 113 11.73 -19.39 -16.90
N LYS A 114 11.96 -18.09 -16.89
CA LYS A 114 12.07 -17.31 -18.13
C LYS A 114 13.33 -17.66 -18.93
N LYS A 115 14.41 -18.08 -18.27
CA LYS A 115 15.72 -18.38 -18.88
C LYS A 115 15.77 -19.82 -19.39
N THR A 116 15.40 -20.78 -18.56
CA THR A 116 15.51 -22.22 -18.88
C THR A 116 14.27 -22.76 -19.56
N LYS A 117 13.13 -22.04 -19.49
CA LYS A 117 11.80 -22.50 -19.96
C LYS A 117 11.28 -23.74 -19.23
N ALA A 118 11.92 -24.15 -18.13
CA ALA A 118 11.46 -25.25 -17.31
C ALA A 118 10.30 -24.81 -16.42
N THR A 119 9.36 -25.73 -16.17
CA THR A 119 8.38 -25.57 -15.10
C THR A 119 9.08 -25.81 -13.76
N VAL A 120 8.99 -24.82 -12.87
CA VAL A 120 9.51 -24.86 -11.51
C VAL A 120 8.34 -25.07 -10.57
N ILE A 121 8.39 -26.12 -9.76
CA ILE A 121 7.41 -26.38 -8.71
C ILE A 121 7.66 -25.41 -7.56
N VAL A 122 6.60 -24.76 -7.11
CA VAL A 122 6.59 -23.92 -5.91
C VAL A 122 6.25 -24.81 -4.72
N LYS A 123 7.27 -25.19 -3.95
CA LYS A 123 7.09 -26.00 -2.74
C LYS A 123 6.97 -25.10 -1.50
N HIS A 124 5.76 -24.94 -1.01
CA HIS A 124 5.41 -24.19 0.18
C HIS A 124 6.07 -24.76 1.44
N SER A 125 6.53 -23.85 2.30
CA SER A 125 7.08 -24.18 3.62
C SER A 125 6.04 -24.83 4.52
N ASP A 126 6.49 -25.67 5.44
CA ASP A 126 5.68 -26.22 6.53
C ASP A 126 5.41 -25.21 7.65
N LYS A 127 6.08 -24.05 7.61
CA LYS A 127 5.83 -22.91 8.49
C LYS A 127 4.88 -21.93 7.82
N ARG A 128 3.83 -21.52 8.54
CA ARG A 128 2.78 -20.61 8.04
C ARG A 128 3.30 -19.35 7.33
N TYR A 129 4.32 -18.71 7.88
CA TYR A 129 4.90 -17.47 7.31
C TYR A 129 6.21 -17.71 6.56
N GLY A 130 6.55 -18.98 6.30
CA GLY A 130 7.74 -19.41 5.58
C GLY A 130 7.71 -19.11 4.09
N GLN A 131 8.66 -19.66 3.35
CA GLN A 131 8.81 -19.42 1.92
C GLN A 131 7.54 -19.83 1.15
N TYR A 132 7.15 -18.99 0.19
CA TYR A 132 5.97 -19.10 -0.68
C TYR A 132 4.60 -19.06 0.00
N ASN A 133 4.53 -19.11 1.33
CA ASN A 133 3.29 -18.89 2.09
C ASN A 133 2.98 -17.41 2.27
N GLU A 134 1.88 -17.09 2.95
CA GLU A 134 1.42 -15.72 3.19
C GLU A 134 2.51 -14.81 3.80
N CYS A 135 2.42 -13.50 3.54
CA CYS A 135 3.25 -12.51 4.22
C CYS A 135 2.97 -12.53 5.74
N PRO A 136 4.01 -12.55 6.60
CA PRO A 136 3.80 -12.48 8.05
C PRO A 136 3.03 -11.22 8.47
N PRO A 137 2.28 -11.27 9.57
CA PRO A 137 1.73 -10.07 10.19
C PRO A 137 2.85 -9.19 10.73
N GLY A 138 2.64 -7.88 10.70
CA GLY A 138 3.64 -6.92 11.17
C GLY A 138 3.51 -5.54 10.55
N GLU A 139 4.57 -4.74 10.75
CA GLU A 139 4.70 -3.40 10.23
C GLU A 139 5.78 -3.34 9.14
N TYR A 140 5.39 -2.80 8.00
CA TYR A 140 6.19 -2.78 6.79
C TYR A 140 6.12 -1.42 6.10
N PHE A 141 6.79 -1.33 4.96
CA PHE A 141 6.72 -0.23 3.99
C PHE A 141 6.08 -0.73 2.70
N LEU A 142 5.31 0.14 2.05
CA LEU A 142 4.84 -0.07 0.68
C LEU A 142 5.77 0.68 -0.28
N ILE A 143 6.29 0.00 -1.28
CA ILE A 143 7.35 0.51 -2.17
C ILE A 143 6.91 0.35 -3.61
N LYS A 144 6.88 1.45 -4.36
CA LYS A 144 6.71 1.41 -5.82
C LYS A 144 8.05 1.16 -6.50
N GLU A 145 8.16 0.07 -7.24
CA GLU A 145 9.38 -0.32 -7.95
C GLU A 145 9.04 -0.92 -9.32
N LYS A 146 9.84 -0.59 -10.35
CA LYS A 146 9.61 -1.07 -11.72
C LYS A 146 10.21 -2.48 -11.91
N ARG A 147 9.55 -3.48 -11.31
CA ARG A 147 9.88 -4.91 -11.41
C ARG A 147 8.74 -5.64 -12.17
N THR A 148 8.44 -6.90 -11.81
CA THR A 148 7.35 -7.68 -12.42
C THR A 148 5.98 -7.06 -12.14
N TYR A 149 5.76 -6.65 -10.89
CA TYR A 149 4.63 -5.89 -10.38
C TYR A 149 5.03 -4.45 -10.04
N GLU A 150 4.03 -3.60 -9.80
CA GLU A 150 4.21 -2.16 -9.56
C GLU A 150 4.56 -1.80 -8.12
N VAL A 151 4.12 -2.61 -7.14
CA VAL A 151 4.23 -2.28 -5.72
C VAL A 151 4.51 -3.50 -4.85
N TYR A 152 5.38 -3.30 -3.85
CA TYR A 152 5.93 -4.34 -3.00
C TYR A 152 5.86 -3.99 -1.52
N ILE A 153 5.73 -5.01 -0.69
CA ILE A 153 5.93 -4.94 0.75
C ILE A 153 7.44 -5.03 1.03
N GLY A 154 7.95 -4.18 1.91
CA GLY A 154 9.36 -4.15 2.27
C GLY A 154 9.61 -3.88 3.74
N GLY A 155 10.75 -4.35 4.25
CA GLY A 155 11.17 -4.16 5.64
C GLY A 155 11.70 -2.75 5.93
N SER A 156 12.04 -2.00 4.88
CA SER A 156 12.44 -0.59 4.99
C SER A 156 11.99 0.20 3.77
N ILE A 157 12.01 1.53 3.84
CA ILE A 157 11.58 2.39 2.73
C ILE A 157 12.38 2.20 1.42
N ASN A 158 13.57 1.61 1.49
CA ASN A 158 14.47 1.39 0.36
C ASN A 158 14.75 -0.10 0.07
N SER A 159 14.06 -1.02 0.74
CA SER A 159 14.30 -2.45 0.56
C SER A 159 13.01 -3.25 0.69
N THR A 160 12.71 -4.04 -0.34
CA THR A 160 11.61 -5.00 -0.41
C THR A 160 11.89 -6.28 0.38
N LEU A 161 13.08 -6.40 0.99
CA LEU A 161 13.46 -7.52 1.84
C LEU A 161 12.71 -7.47 3.18
N ILE A 162 12.07 -8.58 3.55
CA ILE A 162 11.51 -8.81 4.89
C ILE A 162 12.11 -10.08 5.50
N LYS A 163 11.98 -10.23 6.82
CA LYS A 163 12.39 -11.44 7.54
C LYS A 163 11.18 -12.36 7.76
N GLY A 164 11.35 -13.64 7.48
CA GLY A 164 10.39 -14.69 7.79
C GLY A 164 11.05 -15.90 8.49
N PRO A 165 10.29 -16.93 8.85
CA PRO A 165 10.77 -18.11 9.57
C PRO A 165 11.78 -18.98 8.79
N ASP A 166 11.86 -18.82 7.48
CA ASP A 166 12.85 -19.49 6.61
C ASP A 166 13.99 -18.55 6.19
N GLY A 167 14.09 -17.38 6.83
CA GLY A 167 15.05 -16.35 6.50
C GLY A 167 14.45 -15.24 5.64
N ASP A 168 15.26 -14.73 4.72
CA ASP A 168 14.94 -13.50 4.01
C ASP A 168 13.96 -13.74 2.86
N ARG A 169 12.96 -12.88 2.74
CA ARG A 169 11.94 -12.92 1.69
C ARG A 169 11.95 -11.61 0.91
N ASP A 170 11.91 -11.72 -0.40
CA ASP A 170 11.80 -10.58 -1.33
C ASP A 170 10.65 -10.83 -2.32
N GLY A 171 10.20 -9.78 -3.00
CA GLY A 171 9.24 -9.89 -4.10
C GLY A 171 7.79 -10.06 -3.67
N ILE A 172 7.46 -9.88 -2.39
CA ILE A 172 6.07 -9.87 -1.90
C ILE A 172 5.39 -8.61 -2.42
N ALA A 173 4.43 -8.78 -3.33
CA ALA A 173 3.78 -7.70 -4.05
C ALA A 173 2.30 -7.55 -3.69
N ILE A 174 1.71 -6.41 -4.08
CA ILE A 174 0.26 -6.30 -4.24
C ILE A 174 -0.04 -6.31 -5.75
N HIS A 175 -0.88 -7.23 -6.21
CA HIS A 175 -1.18 -7.36 -7.65
C HIS A 175 -2.60 -7.82 -7.96
N GLN A 176 -2.95 -7.78 -9.24
CA GLN A 176 -4.32 -8.00 -9.74
C GLN A 176 -4.77 -9.47 -9.74
N TYR A 177 -3.83 -10.41 -9.81
CA TYR A 177 -4.14 -11.83 -10.04
C TYR A 177 -4.88 -12.51 -8.87
N SER A 178 -4.97 -13.84 -8.89
CA SER A 178 -5.62 -14.61 -7.84
C SER A 178 -4.59 -15.15 -6.84
N PRO A 179 -5.04 -15.70 -5.69
CA PRO A 179 -4.17 -16.46 -4.81
C PRO A 179 -3.44 -17.64 -5.46
N LYS A 180 -3.95 -18.20 -6.56
CA LYS A 180 -3.23 -19.24 -7.33
C LYS A 180 -2.01 -18.72 -8.08
N ASP A 181 -1.80 -17.41 -8.10
CA ASP A 181 -0.68 -16.74 -8.76
C ASP A 181 0.17 -15.96 -7.73
N ALA A 182 0.01 -16.28 -6.44
CA ALA A 182 0.61 -15.56 -5.33
C ALA A 182 1.56 -16.44 -4.52
N GLN A 183 2.79 -15.95 -4.36
CA GLN A 183 3.86 -16.53 -3.54
C GLN A 183 4.10 -15.64 -2.30
N GLY A 184 3.07 -15.52 -1.46
CA GLY A 184 3.02 -14.61 -0.32
C GLY A 184 2.55 -13.20 -0.64
N CYS A 185 2.30 -12.90 -1.91
CA CYS A 185 1.71 -11.65 -2.39
C CYS A 185 0.27 -11.48 -1.88
N LEU A 186 -0.19 -10.23 -1.88
CA LEU A 186 -1.58 -9.87 -1.66
C LEU A 186 -2.24 -9.56 -2.99
N THR A 187 -3.49 -9.95 -3.14
CA THR A 187 -4.13 -9.93 -4.47
C THR A 187 -5.50 -9.30 -4.49
N PHE A 188 -5.82 -8.57 -5.57
CA PHE A 188 -7.16 -8.01 -5.77
C PHE A 188 -8.18 -9.03 -6.28
N VAL A 189 -7.72 -10.22 -6.73
CA VAL A 189 -8.60 -11.24 -7.32
C VAL A 189 -9.36 -10.70 -8.55
N SER A 190 -8.74 -9.78 -9.28
CA SER A 190 -9.31 -9.13 -10.47
C SER A 190 -8.81 -9.72 -11.79
N GLY A 191 -8.06 -10.82 -11.73
CA GLY A 191 -7.57 -11.54 -12.91
C GLY A 191 -6.57 -10.69 -13.69
N ASN A 192 -6.90 -10.30 -14.92
CA ASN A 192 -6.04 -9.44 -15.74
C ASN A 192 -6.35 -7.94 -15.60
N ASP A 193 -7.38 -7.56 -14.85
CA ASP A 193 -7.75 -6.16 -14.69
C ASP A 193 -6.80 -5.44 -13.72
N LYS A 194 -6.02 -4.50 -14.26
CA LYS A 194 -5.07 -3.67 -13.52
C LYS A 194 -5.67 -2.34 -13.03
N SER A 195 -6.94 -2.05 -13.31
CA SER A 195 -7.58 -0.78 -12.90
C SER A 195 -7.45 -0.54 -11.40
N LEU A 196 -7.67 -1.56 -10.57
CA LEU A 196 -7.59 -1.48 -9.11
C LEU A 196 -6.18 -1.19 -8.59
N ILE A 197 -5.15 -1.79 -9.21
CA ILE A 197 -3.76 -1.55 -8.79
C ILE A 197 -3.30 -0.14 -9.18
N PHE A 198 -3.68 0.35 -10.37
CA PHE A 198 -3.34 1.71 -10.79
C PHE A 198 -4.12 2.75 -9.98
N LYS A 199 -5.42 2.52 -9.72
CA LYS A 199 -6.18 3.38 -8.83
C LYS A 199 -5.54 3.47 -7.44
N LEU A 200 -5.15 2.33 -6.85
CA LEU A 200 -4.49 2.30 -5.55
C LEU A 200 -3.20 3.15 -5.54
N ILE A 201 -2.33 2.96 -6.53
CA ILE A 201 -0.99 3.56 -6.55
C ILE A 201 -1.01 5.02 -6.99
N ASP A 202 -1.78 5.34 -8.04
CA ASP A 202 -1.71 6.64 -8.70
C ASP A 202 -2.69 7.66 -8.07
N GLU A 203 -3.84 7.18 -7.59
CA GLU A 203 -4.90 8.03 -7.04
C GLU A 203 -4.92 8.00 -5.51
N GLU A 204 -4.97 6.81 -4.91
CA GLU A 204 -5.26 6.67 -3.48
C GLU A 204 -4.03 6.75 -2.58
N ILE A 205 -2.83 6.41 -3.09
CA ILE A 205 -1.56 6.49 -2.34
C ILE A 205 -0.52 7.32 -3.11
N PRO A 206 -0.74 8.64 -3.27
CA PRO A 206 0.17 9.52 -4.01
C PRO A 206 1.63 9.47 -3.50
N ASP A 207 1.82 9.25 -2.19
CA ASP A 207 3.13 9.23 -1.53
C ASP A 207 4.09 8.15 -2.11
N LEU A 208 3.56 7.10 -2.76
CA LEU A 208 4.34 6.04 -3.39
C LEU A 208 5.25 6.54 -4.52
N PHE A 209 4.81 7.54 -5.27
CA PHE A 209 5.51 7.97 -6.48
C PHE A 209 5.84 9.46 -6.51
N ILE A 210 5.01 10.30 -5.88
CA ILE A 210 5.08 11.75 -6.07
C ILE A 210 6.45 12.33 -5.67
N HIS A 211 7.09 11.77 -4.63
CA HIS A 211 8.41 12.21 -4.19
C HIS A 211 9.51 11.91 -5.22
N LYS A 212 9.39 10.83 -6.00
CA LYS A 212 10.37 10.47 -7.03
C LYS A 212 10.31 11.46 -8.18
N GLU A 213 9.09 11.76 -8.64
CA GLU A 213 8.83 12.72 -9.71
C GLU A 213 9.27 14.14 -9.32
N MET A 214 9.05 14.52 -8.07
CA MET A 214 9.29 15.88 -7.60
C MET A 214 10.61 16.07 -6.87
N LYS A 215 11.48 15.06 -6.75
CA LYS A 215 12.72 15.11 -5.94
C LYS A 215 13.61 16.33 -6.25
N TYR A 216 13.63 16.73 -7.51
CA TYR A 216 14.43 17.86 -8.01
C TYR A 216 13.58 18.93 -8.70
N ALA A 217 12.27 18.93 -8.45
CA ALA A 217 11.35 19.87 -9.06
C ALA A 217 11.72 21.32 -8.70
N LYS A 218 11.75 22.18 -9.72
CA LYS A 218 12.04 23.61 -9.59
C LYS A 218 11.09 24.39 -10.48
N ARG A 219 10.83 25.64 -10.11
CA ARG A 219 10.11 26.60 -10.95
C ARG A 219 10.93 27.88 -11.05
N THR A 220 11.08 28.39 -12.27
CA THR A 220 11.61 29.75 -12.47
C THR A 220 10.45 30.71 -12.67
N ASP A 221 10.43 31.82 -11.93
CA ASP A 221 9.40 32.85 -12.10
C ASP A 221 9.76 33.88 -13.18
N LYS A 222 8.86 34.84 -13.39
CA LYS A 222 9.02 35.92 -14.40
C LYS A 222 10.25 36.80 -14.15
N ASN A 223 10.75 36.86 -12.92
CA ASN A 223 11.93 37.62 -12.53
C ASN A 223 13.21 36.77 -12.61
N LYS A 224 13.15 35.58 -13.22
CA LYS A 224 14.25 34.61 -13.32
C LYS A 224 14.70 34.03 -11.98
N VAL A 225 13.90 34.15 -10.92
CA VAL A 225 14.19 33.54 -9.61
C VAL A 225 13.80 32.08 -9.65
N VAL A 226 14.70 31.20 -9.19
CA VAL A 226 14.48 29.75 -9.11
C VAL A 226 13.95 29.38 -7.73
N HIS A 227 12.77 28.76 -7.71
CA HIS A 227 12.07 28.30 -6.52
C HIS A 227 12.17 26.78 -6.41
N ASN A 228 12.45 26.28 -5.20
CA ASN A 228 12.49 24.84 -4.93
C ASN A 228 11.06 24.29 -4.77
N MET A 229 10.68 23.39 -5.67
CA MET A 229 9.38 22.71 -5.66
C MET A 229 9.48 21.26 -5.21
N SER A 230 10.65 20.84 -4.72
CA SER A 230 10.81 19.48 -4.23
C SER A 230 9.98 19.22 -2.97
N ILE A 231 9.54 17.97 -2.86
CA ILE A 231 8.89 17.44 -1.67
C ILE A 231 9.77 16.34 -1.10
N LYS A 232 9.78 16.24 0.23
CA LYS A 232 10.50 15.15 0.90
C LYS A 232 9.80 13.83 0.64
N GLN A 233 10.57 12.74 0.60
CA GLN A 233 10.03 11.40 0.59
C GLN A 233 9.18 11.18 1.85
N ARG A 234 7.92 10.79 1.64
CA ARG A 234 7.00 10.46 2.72
C ARG A 234 6.82 8.95 2.75
N PRO A 235 6.95 8.30 3.92
CA PRO A 235 6.81 6.86 4.00
C PRO A 235 5.34 6.46 3.78
N VAL A 236 5.15 5.35 3.08
CA VAL A 236 3.89 4.61 3.08
C VAL A 236 4.10 3.40 3.98
N ARG A 237 3.47 3.42 5.15
CA ARG A 237 3.57 2.35 6.15
C ARG A 237 2.43 1.38 5.94
N VAL A 238 2.71 0.08 6.05
CA VAL A 238 1.69 -0.97 5.96
C VAL A 238 1.64 -1.70 7.30
N ILE A 239 0.43 -1.90 7.81
CA ILE A 239 0.17 -2.83 8.91
C ILE A 239 -0.56 -4.01 8.33
N ILE A 240 -0.02 -5.20 8.52
CA ILE A 240 -0.68 -6.47 8.18
C ILE A 240 -1.07 -7.11 9.50
N GLU A 241 -2.36 -7.23 9.77
CA GLU A 241 -2.86 -7.90 10.97
C GLU A 241 -2.75 -9.42 10.82
N GLU A 242 -2.65 -10.15 11.92
CA GLU A 242 -2.73 -11.61 11.84
C GLU A 242 -4.14 -12.02 11.41
N ARG A 243 -4.23 -12.90 10.40
CA ARG A 243 -5.52 -13.35 9.88
C ARG A 243 -5.96 -14.68 10.45
N GLU A 244 -7.27 -14.89 10.48
CA GLU A 244 -7.86 -16.18 10.81
C GLU A 244 -7.81 -17.11 9.60
N VAL A 245 -7.44 -18.38 9.85
CA VAL A 245 -7.27 -19.40 8.82
C VAL A 245 -7.76 -20.76 9.32
N ILE A 246 -8.09 -21.61 8.36
CA ILE A 246 -8.14 -23.06 8.57
C ILE A 246 -6.88 -23.70 7.99
N GLU A 247 -6.43 -24.76 8.65
CA GLU A 247 -5.34 -25.60 8.18
C GLU A 247 -5.93 -26.83 7.49
N SER A 248 -5.38 -27.17 6.33
CA SER A 248 -5.68 -28.40 5.62
C SER A 248 -4.40 -28.95 5.00
N ASP A 249 -4.39 -30.22 4.62
CA ASP A 249 -3.29 -30.74 3.83
C ASP A 249 -3.32 -30.19 2.40
N TRP A 250 -2.16 -30.08 1.77
CA TRP A 250 -2.09 -29.92 0.33
C TRP A 250 -2.55 -31.21 -0.36
N GLU A 251 -3.32 -31.07 -1.45
CA GLU A 251 -3.81 -32.21 -2.24
C GLU A 251 -2.68 -33.11 -2.76
N ASP A 252 -1.51 -32.52 -3.01
CA ASP A 252 -0.30 -33.19 -3.45
C ASP A 252 0.89 -32.65 -2.65
N SER A 253 1.59 -33.54 -1.96
CA SER A 253 2.68 -33.22 -1.03
C SER A 253 3.91 -32.60 -1.70
N LYS A 254 4.00 -32.65 -3.04
CA LYS A 254 5.06 -31.94 -3.77
C LYS A 254 4.93 -30.42 -3.65
N TYR A 255 3.72 -29.90 -3.41
CA TYR A 255 3.46 -28.47 -3.26
C TYR A 255 3.61 -27.98 -1.82
N GLY A 256 3.55 -28.86 -0.82
CA GLY A 256 3.64 -28.48 0.59
C GLY A 256 3.01 -29.53 1.49
N THR A 257 3.06 -29.31 2.80
CA THR A 257 2.38 -30.16 3.79
C THR A 257 1.08 -29.51 4.25
N ILE A 258 1.19 -28.32 4.85
CA ILE A 258 0.05 -27.57 5.39
C ILE A 258 -0.31 -26.42 4.43
N LYS A 259 -1.61 -26.26 4.21
CA LYS A 259 -2.21 -25.17 3.45
C LYS A 259 -3.08 -24.33 4.38
N TRP A 260 -2.77 -23.04 4.48
CA TRP A 260 -3.53 -22.08 5.28
C TRP A 260 -4.51 -21.32 4.40
N THR A 261 -5.81 -21.56 4.61
CA THR A 261 -6.88 -20.92 3.83
C THR A 261 -7.66 -19.94 4.69
N GLY A 262 -7.93 -18.76 4.15
CA GLY A 262 -8.70 -17.73 4.84
C GLY A 262 -10.13 -18.16 5.14
N ILE A 263 -10.65 -17.73 6.28
CA ILE A 263 -12.06 -17.89 6.66
C ILE A 263 -12.77 -16.54 6.78
N LEU A 264 -14.09 -16.57 6.60
CA LEU A 264 -14.94 -15.40 6.85
C LEU A 264 -15.07 -15.16 8.35
N ASP A 265 -15.13 -13.89 8.74
CA ASP A 265 -15.47 -13.49 10.10
C ASP A 265 -16.92 -13.89 10.37
N ASN A 266 -17.12 -14.91 11.21
CA ASN A 266 -18.44 -15.32 11.64
C ASN A 266 -18.97 -14.28 12.64
N LYS A 267 -19.63 -13.23 12.15
CA LYS A 267 -20.40 -12.30 12.97
C LYS A 267 -21.81 -12.81 13.22
#